data_AF-A0A9X4HKK9-F1
#
_entry.id   AF-A0A9X4HKK9-F1
#
_cell.length_a   1.000
_cell.length_b   1.000
_cell.length_c   1.000
_cell.angle_alpha   90.00
_cell.angle_beta   90.00
_cell.angle_gamma   90.00
#
_symmetry.space_group_name_H-M   'P 1'
#
loop_
_entity.id
_entity.type
_entity.pdbx_description
1 polymer ?
#
loop_
_entity_poly.entity_id
_entity_poly.type
_entity_poly.pdbx_seq_one_letter_code
_entity_poly.pdbx_strand_id
1 'polypeptide(L)' 'NPLERIMKEIRRRTRVVGAFPDGQSCLNLAAARLRHIAGTAWPTKCYMNMRPLYQPQLSETGAVA' A
#
# COMPACT_ATOMS: atom_id res chain seq x y z
N ASN A 1 7.99 3.26 -0.95
CA ASN A 1 7.84 2.26 -2.04
C ASN A 1 6.66 1.32 -1.71
N PRO A 2 5.71 1.07 -2.63
CA PRO A 2 4.57 0.16 -2.38
C PRO A 2 4.98 -1.26 -1.99
N LEU A 3 6.05 -1.80 -2.60
CA LEU A 3 6.50 -3.18 -2.36
C LEU A 3 7.08 -3.35 -0.96
N GLU A 4 7.91 -2.40 -0.51
CA GLU A 4 8.43 -2.38 0.87
C GLU A 4 7.32 -2.31 1.91
N ARG A 5 6.24 -1.58 1.61
CA ARG A 5 5.10 -1.43 2.54
C ARG A 5 4.34 -2.74 2.70
N ILE A 6 4.16 -3.48 1.61
CA ILE A 6 3.57 -4.83 1.62
C ILE A 6 4.46 -5.78 2.44
N MET A 7 5.77 -5.79 2.18
CA MET A 7 6.71 -6.65 2.90
C MET A 7 6.75 -6.34 4.41
N LYS A 8 6.68 -5.05 4.79
CA LYS A 8 6.57 -4.63 6.20
C LYS A 8 5.27 -5.11 6.85
N GLU A 9 4.14 -5.05 6.14
CA GLU A 9 2.85 -5.51 6.68
C GLU A 9 2.82 -7.04 6.88
N ILE A 10 3.35 -7.79 5.92
CA ILE A 10 3.49 -9.25 6.04
C ILE A 10 4.34 -9.57 7.26
N ARG A 11 5.54 -8.97 7.38
CA ARG A 11 6.44 -9.18 8.52
C ARG A 11 5.81 -8.78 9.86
N ARG A 12 5.06 -7.68 9.91
CA ARG A 12 4.36 -7.24 11.12
C ARG A 12 3.34 -8.28 11.59
N ARG A 13 2.63 -8.90 10.67
CA ARG A 13 1.54 -9.84 10.95
C ARG A 13 2.05 -11.26 11.22
N THR A 14 3.19 -11.64 10.67
CA THR A 14 3.85 -12.92 10.96
C THR A 14 4.67 -12.90 12.26
N ARG A 15 5.01 -11.72 12.80
CA ARG A 15 5.83 -11.58 14.03
C ARG A 15 5.26 -12.29 15.25
N VAL A 16 3.94 -12.42 15.37
CA VAL A 16 3.29 -13.08 16.51
C VAL A 16 3.42 -14.61 16.49
N VAL A 17 3.67 -15.20 15.31
CA VAL A 17 3.66 -16.66 15.15
C VAL A 17 4.93 -17.29 15.72
N GLY A 18 6.04 -16.55 15.81
CA GLY A 18 7.33 -17.06 16.33
C GLY A 18 7.97 -18.07 15.38
N ALA A 19 7.44 -19.29 15.35
CA ALA A 19 7.82 -20.36 14.42
C ALA A 19 6.56 -21.00 13.82
N PHE A 20 6.55 -21.21 12.51
CA PHE A 20 5.45 -21.92 11.85
C PHE A 20 5.64 -23.44 12.01
N PRO A 21 4.55 -24.20 12.17
CA PRO A 21 4.62 -25.66 12.20
C PRO A 21 5.07 -26.25 10.86
N ASP A 22 4.81 -25.56 9.74
CA ASP A 22 5.15 -25.99 8.39
C ASP A 22 5.22 -24.81 7.39
N GLY A 23 5.87 -25.05 6.25
CA GLY A 23 6.04 -24.04 5.20
C GLY A 23 4.73 -23.65 4.49
N GLN A 24 3.75 -24.56 4.38
CA GLN A 24 2.47 -24.27 3.76
C GLN A 24 1.63 -23.34 4.64
N SER A 25 1.65 -23.51 5.96
CA SER A 25 1.03 -22.58 6.91
C SER A 25 1.59 -21.17 6.79
N CYS A 26 2.90 -21.02 6.60
CA CYS A 26 3.53 -19.72 6.35
C CYS A 26 3.01 -19.07 5.05
N LEU A 27 2.99 -19.85 3.95
CA LEU A 27 2.48 -19.39 2.66
C LEU A 27 1.00 -19.00 2.73
N ASN A 28 0.16 -19.81 3.38
CA ASN A 28 -1.27 -19.54 3.54
C ASN A 28 -1.53 -18.24 4.30
N LEU A 29 -0.79 -17.98 5.39
CA LEU A 29 -0.93 -16.74 6.14
C LEU A 29 -0.51 -15.53 5.28
N ALA A 30 0.62 -15.65 4.56
CA ALA A 30 1.07 -14.59 3.65
C ALA A 30 0.04 -14.33 2.54
N ALA A 31 -0.50 -15.37 1.91
CA ALA A 31 -1.52 -15.30 0.88
C ALA A 31 -2.83 -14.67 1.40
N ALA A 32 -3.30 -15.07 2.58
CA ALA A 32 -4.48 -14.49 3.22
C ALA A 32 -4.29 -12.99 3.50
N ARG A 33 -3.10 -12.58 3.97
CA ARG A 33 -2.78 -11.16 4.17
C ARG A 33 -2.71 -10.39 2.86
N LEU A 34 -2.09 -10.94 1.83
CA LEU A 34 -2.04 -10.33 0.50
C LEU A 34 -3.44 -10.14 -0.09
N ARG A 35 -4.31 -11.14 0.04
CA ARG A 35 -5.70 -11.07 -0.42
C ARG A 35 -6.49 -9.98 0.31
N HIS A 36 -6.30 -9.86 1.63
CA HIS A 36 -6.90 -8.77 2.40
C HIS A 36 -6.39 -7.39 1.94
N ILE A 37 -5.09 -7.25 1.74
CA ILE A 37 -4.49 -6.01 1.26
C ILE A 37 -5.05 -5.64 -0.12
N ALA A 38 -5.12 -6.60 -1.05
CA ALA A 38 -5.66 -6.41 -2.39
C ALA A 38 -7.15 -6.04 -2.41
N GLY A 39 -7.94 -6.56 -1.45
CA GLY A 39 -9.34 -6.21 -1.28
C GLY A 39 -9.59 -4.86 -0.58
N THR A 40 -8.54 -4.20 -0.08
CA THR A 40 -8.65 -2.89 0.58
C THR A 40 -8.10 -1.79 -0.31
N ALA A 41 -8.55 -0.54 -0.12
CA ALA A 41 -7.95 0.62 -0.78
C ALA A 41 -6.58 1.04 -0.18
N TRP A 42 -6.11 0.31 0.83
CA TRP A 42 -4.86 0.60 1.55
C TRP A 42 -3.62 0.65 0.65
N PRO A 43 -3.32 -0.32 -0.24
CA PRO A 43 -2.15 -0.26 -1.14
C PRO A 43 -2.20 0.96 -2.06
N THR A 44 -3.38 1.36 -2.53
CA THR A 44 -3.59 2.48 -3.47
C THR A 44 -3.51 3.86 -2.80
N LYS A 45 -3.60 3.94 -1.47
CA LYS A 45 -3.54 5.23 -0.76
C LYS A 45 -2.13 5.82 -0.82
N CYS A 46 -1.99 6.94 -1.52
CA CYS A 46 -0.79 7.76 -1.53
C CYS A 46 -0.66 8.48 -0.18
N TYR A 47 0.50 8.35 0.47
CA TYR A 47 0.78 9.09 1.71
C TYR A 47 0.90 10.59 1.43
N MET A 48 1.67 10.94 0.40
CA MET A 48 1.79 12.30 -0.10
C MET A 48 1.42 12.33 -1.57
N ASN A 49 0.36 13.06 -1.88
CA ASN A 49 -0.06 13.31 -3.25
C ASN A 49 0.61 14.61 -3.70
N MET A 50 1.54 14.51 -4.65
CA MET A 50 2.28 15.67 -5.18
C MET A 50 1.51 16.39 -6.30
N ARG A 51 0.37 15.84 -6.77
CA ARG A 51 -0.45 16.46 -7.83
C ARG A 51 -0.82 17.92 -7.53
N PRO A 52 -1.17 18.31 -6.28
CA PRO A 52 -1.48 19.70 -5.96
C PRO A 52 -0.30 20.68 -6.14
N LEU A 53 0.95 20.20 -6.09
CA LEU A 53 2.15 21.04 -6.28
C LEU A 53 2.43 21.34 -7.75
N TYR A 54 1.98 20.45 -8.64
CA TYR A 54 2.14 20.58 -10.10
C TYR A 54 0.87 21.06 -10.78
N GLN A 55 -0.22 21.26 -10.02
CA GLN A 55 -1.40 21.93 -10.53
C GLN A 55 -0.96 23.36 -10.86
N PRO A 56 -0.85 23.73 -12.14
CA PRO A 56 -0.53 25.10 -12.48
C PRO A 56 -1.65 25.99 -11.94
N GLN A 57 -1.35 27.27 -11.81
CA GLN A 57 -2.30 28.37 -11.70
C GLN A 57 -3.25 28.44 -12.93
N LEU A 58 -3.91 27.34 -13.30
CA LEU A 58 -4.85 27.19 -14.40
C LEU A 58 -6.06 28.12 -14.24
N SER A 59 -6.25 28.72 -13.07
CA SER A 59 -7.27 29.74 -12.82
C SER A 59 -6.85 31.17 -13.21
N GLU A 60 -5.57 31.47 -13.44
CA GLU A 60 -5.14 32.84 -13.76
C GLU A 60 -4.99 33.12 -15.27
N THR A 61 -4.73 32.10 -16.09
CA THR A 61 -4.53 32.30 -17.55
C THR A 61 -5.79 32.06 -18.39
N GLY A 62 -6.89 31.61 -17.78
CA GLY A 62 -8.18 31.37 -18.45
C GLY A 62 -9.13 32.58 -18.46
N ALA A 63 -8.71 33.75 -17.94
CA ALA A 63 -9.51 34.97 -17.86
C ALA A 63 -9.10 36.05 -18.89
N VAL A 64 -8.33 35.67 -19.92
CA VAL A 64 -8.00 36.51 -21.08
C VAL A 64 -8.43 35.78 -22.36
N ALA A 65 -9.74 35.79 -22.60
CA ALA A 65 -10.35 35.50 -23.89
C ALA A 65 -11.47 36.52 -24.13
#